data_AF-A0A4P2VHN2-F1
#
_entry.id   AF-A0A4P2VHN2-F1
#
_cell.length_a   1.000
_cell.length_b   1.000
_cell.length_c   1.000
_cell.angle_alpha   90.00
_cell.angle_beta   90.00
_cell.angle_gamma   90.00
#
_symmetry.space_group_name_H-M   'P 1'
#
loop_
_entity.id
_entity.type
_entity.pdbx_description
1 polymer ?
#
loop_
_entity_poly.entity_id
_entity_poly.type
_entity_poly.pdbx_seq_one_letter_code
_entity_poly.pdbx_strand_id
1 'polypeptide(L)'
;MSSLEYGAAVTWYLYTAVLVAAIAATYLMFLRSYRRMYSRASAAPSPSIRYYYVSVRSREGEELLEHANRLLSDGDYVRATKEARDAVAKVIAEVCRRMGAGCEGEPPEKAARILSNRGYYVWPQGVRELEELARRRSVKKGDAARAVEIALRVMAAAREIRVEPPRKAVAGQEGNKVPGSS
;
A
#
# COMPACT_ATOMS: atom_id res chain seq x y z
N MET A 1 -64.83 -45.47 -3.13
CA MET A 1 -64.00 -44.26 -3.02
C MET A 1 -64.64 -43.19 -3.88
N SER A 2 -65.11 -42.13 -3.25
CA SER A 2 -66.05 -41.14 -3.80
C SER A 2 -65.34 -40.06 -4.61
N SER A 3 -66.02 -39.52 -5.62
CA SER A 3 -65.58 -38.46 -6.56
C SER A 3 -64.95 -37.20 -5.92
N LEU A 4 -65.15 -36.99 -4.62
CA LEU A 4 -64.54 -35.92 -3.81
C LEU A 4 -63.02 -36.09 -3.60
N GLU A 5 -62.51 -37.33 -3.53
CA GLU A 5 -61.07 -37.58 -3.30
C GLU A 5 -60.23 -37.29 -4.56
N TYR A 6 -60.80 -37.52 -5.75
CA TYR A 6 -60.16 -37.18 -7.02
C TYR A 6 -60.08 -35.66 -7.25
N GLY A 7 -61.11 -34.91 -6.85
CA GLY A 7 -61.09 -33.45 -6.94
C GLY A 7 -59.98 -32.83 -6.09
N ALA A 8 -59.81 -33.31 -4.85
CA ALA A 8 -58.77 -32.85 -3.94
C ALA A 8 -57.36 -33.15 -4.47
N ALA A 9 -57.13 -34.36 -5.00
CA ALA A 9 -55.84 -34.74 -5.59
C ALA A 9 -55.49 -33.87 -6.80
N VAL A 10 -56.44 -33.65 -7.73
CA VAL A 10 -56.24 -32.82 -8.93
C VAL A 10 -55.95 -31.37 -8.54
N THR A 11 -56.64 -30.82 -7.54
CA THR A 11 -56.35 -29.45 -7.06
C THR A 11 -54.95 -29.33 -6.44
N TRP A 12 -54.47 -30.37 -5.76
CA TRP A 12 -53.12 -30.40 -5.19
C TRP A 12 -52.05 -30.42 -6.29
N TYR A 13 -52.24 -31.25 -7.32
CA TYR A 13 -51.34 -31.30 -8.46
C TYR A 13 -51.31 -29.98 -9.23
N LEU A 14 -52.45 -29.36 -9.49
CA LEU A 14 -52.52 -28.05 -10.13
C LEU A 14 -51.81 -26.97 -9.30
N TYR A 15 -52.01 -26.97 -7.97
CA TYR A 15 -51.34 -26.02 -7.08
C TYR A 15 -49.82 -26.19 -7.11
N THR A 16 -49.32 -27.42 -7.06
CA THR A 16 -47.87 -27.68 -7.16
C THR A 16 -47.29 -27.28 -8.50
N ALA A 17 -47.97 -27.57 -9.60
CA ALA A 17 -47.52 -27.22 -10.93
C ALA A 17 -47.40 -25.69 -11.08
N VAL A 18 -48.36 -24.93 -10.56
CA VAL A 18 -48.33 -23.46 -10.54
C VAL A 18 -47.19 -22.94 -9.66
N LEU A 19 -46.97 -23.54 -8.50
CA LEU A 19 -45.89 -23.13 -7.59
C LEU A 19 -44.51 -23.37 -8.21
N VAL A 20 -44.29 -24.53 -8.83
CA VAL A 20 -43.03 -24.85 -9.52
C VAL A 20 -42.82 -23.92 -10.72
N ALA A 21 -43.87 -23.62 -11.48
CA ALA A 21 -43.79 -22.67 -12.59
C ALA A 21 -43.42 -21.25 -12.12
N ALA A 22 -43.97 -20.79 -10.99
CA ALA A 22 -43.65 -19.49 -10.41
C ALA A 22 -42.19 -19.41 -9.92
N ILE A 23 -41.68 -20.48 -9.30
CA ILE A 23 -40.28 -20.57 -8.87
C ILE A 23 -39.34 -20.60 -10.09
N ALA A 24 -39.68 -21.35 -11.14
CA ALA A 24 -38.89 -21.39 -12.36
C ALA A 24 -38.87 -20.02 -13.07
N ALA A 25 -40.00 -19.32 -13.13
CA ALA A 25 -40.09 -18.00 -13.74
C ALA A 25 -39.26 -16.95 -12.99
N THR A 26 -39.30 -16.95 -11.65
CA THR A 26 -38.49 -16.06 -10.82
C THR A 26 -36.99 -16.37 -10.95
N TYR A 27 -36.61 -17.64 -10.99
CA TYR A 27 -35.22 -18.05 -11.23
C TYR A 27 -34.71 -17.61 -12.61
N LEU A 28 -35.51 -17.74 -13.65
CA LEU A 28 -35.17 -17.28 -14.99
C LEU A 28 -35.06 -15.75 -15.08
N MET A 29 -35.95 -15.00 -14.41
CA MET A 29 -35.84 -13.54 -14.31
C MET A 29 -34.56 -13.13 -13.57
N PHE A 30 -34.22 -13.83 -12.49
CA PHE A 30 -32.98 -13.57 -11.75
C PHE A 30 -31.74 -13.84 -12.62
N LEU A 31 -31.68 -14.97 -13.33
CA LEU A 31 -30.60 -15.28 -14.28
C LEU A 31 -30.48 -14.23 -15.39
N ARG A 32 -31.61 -13.75 -15.91
CA ARG A 32 -31.64 -12.75 -16.98
C ARG A 32 -31.17 -11.37 -16.47
N SER A 33 -31.52 -11.03 -15.23
CA SER A 33 -31.02 -9.85 -14.54
C SER A 33 -29.52 -9.95 -14.27
N TYR A 34 -29.06 -11.10 -13.76
CA TYR A 34 -27.66 -11.37 -13.48
C TYR A 34 -26.78 -11.29 -14.73
N ARG A 35 -27.23 -11.87 -15.84
CA ARG A 35 -26.54 -11.74 -17.15
C ARG A 35 -26.48 -10.30 -17.64
N ARG A 36 -27.55 -9.51 -17.47
CA ARG A 36 -27.56 -8.07 -17.83
C ARG A 36 -26.63 -7.23 -16.94
N MET A 37 -26.44 -7.59 -15.68
CA MET A 37 -25.46 -6.94 -14.81
C MET A 37 -24.04 -7.26 -15.25
N TYR A 38 -23.73 -8.52 -15.55
CA TYR A 38 -22.39 -8.91 -16.01
C TYR A 38 -22.00 -8.28 -17.35
N SER A 39 -22.93 -8.18 -18.31
CA SER A 39 -22.64 -7.53 -19.60
C SER A 39 -22.49 -6.00 -19.51
N ARG A 40 -23.02 -5.36 -18.45
CA ARG A 40 -22.76 -3.94 -18.14
C ARG A 40 -21.51 -3.74 -17.28
N ALA A 41 -21.14 -4.72 -16.45
CA ALA A 41 -19.94 -4.66 -15.61
C ALA A 41 -18.64 -4.79 -16.42
N SER A 42 -18.68 -5.39 -17.61
CA SER A 42 -17.51 -5.56 -18.48
C SER A 42 -17.21 -4.38 -19.42
N ALA A 43 -18.02 -3.32 -19.42
CA ALA A 43 -17.89 -2.20 -20.38
C ALA A 43 -17.60 -0.84 -19.74
N ALA A 44 -17.55 -0.74 -18.41
CA ALA A 44 -16.95 0.40 -17.75
C ALA A 44 -15.45 0.09 -17.60
N PRO A 45 -14.53 0.81 -18.29
CA PRO A 45 -13.13 0.72 -17.92
C PRO A 45 -13.05 1.14 -16.45
N SER A 46 -12.79 0.18 -15.56
CA SER A 46 -12.41 0.49 -14.19
C SER A 46 -11.34 1.56 -14.28
N PRO A 47 -11.44 2.70 -13.58
CA PRO A 47 -10.35 3.67 -13.55
C PRO A 47 -9.15 2.93 -12.96
N SER A 48 -8.28 2.42 -13.83
CA SER A 48 -7.04 1.78 -13.41
C SER A 48 -6.23 2.93 -12.82
N ILE A 49 -6.26 3.04 -11.49
CA ILE A 49 -5.34 3.91 -10.76
C ILE A 49 -3.95 3.39 -11.13
N ARG A 50 -3.30 4.03 -12.09
CA ARG A 50 -1.91 3.72 -12.43
C ARG A 50 -1.08 4.19 -11.26
N TYR A 51 -0.75 3.27 -10.37
CA TYR A 51 0.25 3.47 -9.35
C TYR A 51 1.60 3.59 -10.06
N TYR A 52 2.24 4.75 -9.94
CA TYR A 52 3.64 4.90 -10.35
C TYR A 52 4.50 4.54 -9.15
N TYR A 53 5.43 3.60 -9.35
CA TYR A 53 6.47 3.28 -8.37
C TYR A 53 7.70 4.09 -8.72
N VAL A 54 8.11 4.99 -7.84
CA VAL A 54 9.36 5.72 -8.00
C VAL A 54 10.39 5.03 -7.13
N SER A 55 11.40 4.43 -7.78
CA SER A 55 12.53 3.86 -7.06
C SER A 55 13.51 4.97 -6.66
N VAL A 56 13.59 5.24 -5.36
CA VAL A 56 14.57 6.17 -4.82
C VAL A 56 15.72 5.39 -4.22
N ARG A 57 16.95 5.70 -4.66
CA ARG A 57 18.19 5.12 -4.16
C ARG A 57 19.17 6.24 -3.83
N SER A 58 19.84 6.12 -2.70
CA SER A 58 20.93 7.00 -2.30
C SER A 58 22.18 6.17 -2.08
N ARG A 59 23.18 6.36 -2.95
CA ARG A 59 24.46 5.63 -2.87
C ARG A 59 25.17 5.88 -1.53
N GLU A 60 25.22 7.14 -1.10
CA GLU A 60 25.77 7.49 0.22
C GLU A 60 25.02 6.78 1.37
N GLY A 61 23.69 6.70 1.28
CA GLY A 61 22.90 6.00 2.30
C GLY A 61 23.18 4.50 2.36
N GLU A 62 23.37 3.86 1.20
CA GLU A 62 23.72 2.44 1.12
C GLU A 62 25.13 2.18 1.66
N GLU A 63 26.12 3.00 1.30
CA GLU A 63 27.50 2.89 1.79
C GLU A 63 27.57 3.08 3.32
N LEU A 64 26.82 4.03 3.88
CA LEU A 64 26.72 4.23 5.33
C LEU A 64 26.07 3.05 6.04
N LEU A 65 25.03 2.45 5.47
CA LEU A 65 24.38 1.29 6.08
C LEU A 65 25.28 0.04 6.05
N GLU A 66 26.04 -0.15 4.98
CA GLU A 66 27.04 -1.21 4.89
C GLU A 66 28.17 -1.00 5.92
N HIS A 67 28.62 0.24 6.12
CA HIS A 67 29.60 0.56 7.15
C HIS A 67 29.04 0.37 8.56
N ALA A 68 27.79 0.78 8.82
CA ALA A 68 27.10 0.51 10.08
C ALA A 68 27.02 -0.99 10.42
N ASN A 69 26.80 -1.84 9.41
CA ASN A 69 26.75 -3.29 9.60
C ASN A 69 28.14 -3.89 9.91
N ARG A 70 29.21 -3.35 9.33
CA ARG A 70 30.58 -3.70 9.70
C ARG A 70 30.89 -3.31 11.14
N LEU A 71 30.57 -2.08 11.53
CA LEU A 71 30.75 -1.60 12.91
C LEU A 71 29.97 -2.42 13.94
N LEU A 72 28.76 -2.87 13.58
CA LEU A 72 27.98 -3.78 14.42
C LEU A 72 28.71 -5.11 14.67
N SER A 73 29.39 -5.62 13.64
CA SER A 73 30.18 -6.85 13.71
C SER A 73 31.47 -6.66 14.52
N ASP A 74 32.11 -5.50 14.37
CA ASP A 74 33.33 -5.11 15.08
C ASP A 74 33.09 -4.73 16.55
N GLY A 75 31.83 -4.56 16.95
CA GLY A 75 31.41 -4.28 18.33
C GLY A 75 31.31 -2.80 18.69
N ASP A 76 31.46 -1.88 17.73
CA ASP A 76 31.23 -0.44 17.94
C ASP A 76 29.75 -0.09 17.77
N TYR A 77 28.95 -0.45 18.78
CA TYR A 77 27.49 -0.31 18.76
C TYR A 77 27.00 1.13 18.69
N VAL A 78 27.72 2.06 19.31
CA VAL A 78 27.36 3.49 19.31
C VAL A 78 27.53 4.07 17.91
N ARG A 79 28.66 3.78 17.26
CA ARG A 79 28.93 4.27 15.92
C ARG A 79 28.04 3.59 14.88
N ALA A 80 27.83 2.28 14.99
CA ALA A 80 26.88 1.55 14.14
C ALA A 80 25.47 2.18 14.17
N THR A 81 24.98 2.54 15.35
CA THR A 81 23.65 3.16 15.50
C THR A 81 23.59 4.56 14.88
N LYS A 82 24.63 5.37 15.05
CA LYS A 82 24.71 6.71 14.45
C LYS A 82 24.74 6.64 12.93
N GLU A 83 25.55 5.75 12.39
CA GLU A 83 25.66 5.58 10.93
C GLU A 83 24.38 4.99 10.31
N ALA A 84 23.70 4.06 10.99
CA ALA A 84 22.38 3.61 10.57
C ALA A 84 21.37 4.76 10.51
N ARG A 85 21.39 5.67 11.50
CA ARG A 85 20.57 6.89 11.49
C ARG A 85 20.93 7.83 10.34
N ASP A 86 22.22 8.03 10.08
CA ASP A 86 22.69 8.94 9.03
C ASP A 86 22.40 8.38 7.64
N ALA A 87 22.49 7.05 7.45
CA ALA A 87 22.06 6.36 6.24
C ALA A 87 20.59 6.67 5.92
N VAL A 88 19.70 6.54 6.92
CA VAL A 88 18.28 6.86 6.78
C VAL A 88 18.06 8.34 6.46
N ALA A 89 18.78 9.24 7.12
CA ALA A 89 18.69 10.67 6.85
C ALA A 89 19.03 11.00 5.40
N LYS A 90 20.08 10.40 4.84
CA LYS A 90 20.49 10.58 3.44
C LYS A 90 19.46 10.07 2.45
N VAL A 91 18.83 8.93 2.75
CA VAL A 91 17.76 8.37 1.91
C VAL A 91 16.51 9.25 1.95
N ILE A 92 16.08 9.69 3.14
CA ILE A 92 14.91 10.55 3.28
C ILE A 92 15.13 11.89 2.56
N ALA A 93 16.32 12.48 2.67
CA ALA A 93 16.66 13.70 1.93
C ALA A 93 16.58 13.48 0.41
N GLU A 94 17.09 12.35 -0.10
CA GLU A 94 16.98 12.00 -1.52
C GLU A 94 15.52 11.80 -1.96
N VAL A 95 14.70 11.16 -1.12
CA VAL A 95 13.25 11.05 -1.35
C VAL A 95 12.60 12.44 -1.41
N CYS A 96 12.92 13.31 -0.46
CA CYS A 96 12.40 14.68 -0.44
C CYS A 96 12.76 15.44 -1.73
N ARG A 97 13.99 15.29 -2.24
CA ARG A 97 14.45 15.85 -3.51
C ARG A 97 13.65 15.34 -4.70
N ARG A 98 13.64 14.01 -4.89
CA ARG A 98 13.00 13.39 -6.06
C ARG A 98 11.50 13.61 -6.11
N MET A 99 10.85 13.63 -4.95
CA MET A 99 9.41 13.84 -4.85
C MET A 99 9.00 15.32 -4.80
N GLY A 100 9.96 16.26 -4.85
CA GLY A 100 9.69 17.69 -4.74
C GLY A 100 8.97 18.06 -3.44
N ALA A 101 9.27 17.35 -2.36
CA ALA A 101 8.52 17.45 -1.11
C ALA A 101 8.95 18.64 -0.22
N GLY A 102 10.12 19.25 -0.49
CA GLY A 102 10.62 20.41 0.25
C GLY A 102 11.01 20.12 1.70
N CYS A 103 11.40 18.87 2.02
CA CYS A 103 11.73 18.41 3.38
C CYS A 103 13.21 18.04 3.58
N GLU A 104 14.10 18.44 2.67
CA GLU A 104 15.50 17.99 2.59
C GLU A 104 16.36 18.47 3.76
N GLY A 105 16.04 19.64 4.34
CA GLY A 105 16.74 20.21 5.50
C GLY A 105 16.07 19.94 6.83
N GLU A 106 14.96 19.19 6.85
CA GLU A 106 14.24 18.88 8.07
C GLU A 106 14.86 17.68 8.80
N PRO A 107 14.72 17.58 10.13
CA PRO A 107 15.10 16.38 10.86
C PRO A 107 14.43 15.13 10.25
N PRO A 108 15.12 13.97 10.18
CA PRO A 108 14.60 12.74 9.56
C PRO A 108 13.20 12.36 10.01
N GLU A 109 12.90 12.45 11.31
CA GLU A 109 11.56 12.15 11.83
C GLU A 109 10.49 13.10 11.23
N LYS A 110 10.79 14.40 11.18
CA LYS A 110 9.87 15.41 10.64
C LYS A 110 9.72 15.26 9.13
N ALA A 111 10.81 15.03 8.41
CA ALA A 111 10.80 14.77 6.98
C ALA A 111 9.98 13.50 6.64
N ALA A 112 10.14 12.42 7.40
CA ALA A 112 9.36 11.20 7.23
C ALA A 112 7.85 11.42 7.44
N ARG A 113 7.47 12.23 8.44
CA ARG A 113 6.06 12.61 8.65
C ARG A 113 5.52 13.45 7.51
N ILE A 114 6.29 14.42 7.00
CA ILE A 114 5.89 15.25 5.84
C ILE A 114 5.64 14.38 4.62
N LEU A 115 6.56 13.45 4.32
CA LEU A 115 6.42 12.50 3.22
C LEU A 115 5.18 11.64 3.39
N SER A 116 4.96 11.08 4.58
CA SER A 116 3.77 10.27 4.88
C SER A 116 2.47 11.06 4.71
N ASN A 117 2.43 12.33 5.13
CA ASN A 117 1.25 13.19 4.96
C ASN A 117 0.97 13.53 3.49
N ARG A 118 1.98 13.48 2.62
CA ARG A 118 1.86 13.64 1.17
C ARG A 118 1.56 12.31 0.44
N GLY A 119 1.37 11.21 1.17
CA GLY A 119 1.09 9.89 0.61
C GLY A 119 2.34 9.05 0.30
N TYR A 120 3.55 9.55 0.61
CA TYR A 120 4.80 8.84 0.41
C TYR A 120 5.21 8.11 1.70
N TYR A 121 4.95 6.81 1.78
CA TYR A 121 5.19 6.05 3.00
C TYR A 121 6.67 5.69 3.19
N VAL A 122 7.29 6.23 4.23
CA VAL A 122 8.70 5.98 4.62
C VAL A 122 8.86 5.56 6.09
N TRP A 123 7.86 4.84 6.62
CA TRP A 123 7.78 4.32 8.00
C TRP A 123 8.20 5.29 9.13
N PRO A 124 7.41 6.35 9.39
CA PRO A 124 7.77 7.40 10.36
C PRO A 124 8.04 6.90 11.79
N GLN A 125 7.33 5.84 12.23
CA GLN A 125 7.55 5.27 13.57
C GLN A 125 8.95 4.66 13.72
N GLY A 126 9.43 3.97 12.69
CA GLY A 126 10.78 3.42 12.68
C GLY A 126 11.83 4.52 12.72
N VAL A 127 11.66 5.59 11.93
CA VAL A 127 12.59 6.73 11.94
C VAL A 127 12.67 7.38 13.32
N ARG A 128 11.55 7.53 14.03
CA ARG A 128 11.53 8.03 15.41
C ARG A 128 12.28 7.11 16.37
N GLU A 129 12.00 5.80 16.33
CA GLU A 129 12.69 4.80 17.17
C GLU A 129 14.21 4.83 16.93
N LEU A 130 14.63 4.97 15.67
CA LEU A 130 16.04 5.07 15.29
C LEU A 130 16.70 6.35 15.84
N GLU A 131 16.02 7.49 15.78
CA GLU A 131 16.54 8.73 16.38
C GLU A 131 16.65 8.62 17.91
N GLU A 132 15.69 7.96 18.58
CA GLU A 132 15.76 7.70 20.02
C GLU A 132 16.95 6.80 20.37
N LEU A 133 17.18 5.73 19.61
CA LEU A 133 18.34 4.85 19.79
C LEU A 133 19.66 5.60 19.59
N ALA A 134 19.75 6.44 18.56
CA ALA A 134 20.96 7.22 18.25
C ALA A 134 21.29 8.31 19.30
N ARG A 135 20.29 8.78 20.06
CA ARG A 135 20.49 9.76 21.15
C ARG A 135 21.01 9.13 22.44
N ARG A 136 20.94 7.81 22.60
CA ARG A 136 21.41 7.15 23.83
C ARG A 136 22.93 7.27 23.97
N ARG A 137 23.40 7.61 25.17
CA ARG A 137 24.85 7.66 25.49
C ARG A 137 25.50 6.28 25.53
N SER A 138 24.73 5.24 25.85
CA SER A 138 25.18 3.85 25.90
C SER A 138 24.22 3.01 25.08
N VAL A 139 24.78 2.20 24.19
CA VAL A 139 24.04 1.37 23.23
C VAL A 139 24.53 -0.07 23.39
N LYS A 140 23.61 -1.00 23.62
CA LYS A 140 23.92 -2.43 23.69
C LYS A 140 23.89 -3.04 22.29
N LYS A 141 24.51 -4.22 22.12
CA LYS A 141 24.45 -4.99 20.86
C LYS A 141 23.02 -5.12 20.30
N GLY A 142 22.04 -5.40 21.17
CA GLY A 142 20.63 -5.51 20.77
C GLY A 142 20.05 -4.21 20.24
N ASP A 143 20.39 -3.07 20.86
CA ASP A 143 19.94 -1.75 20.41
C ASP A 143 20.55 -1.38 19.04
N ALA A 144 21.83 -1.68 18.83
CA ALA A 144 22.50 -1.40 17.56
C ALA A 144 22.00 -2.32 16.43
N ALA A 145 21.78 -3.61 16.71
CA ALA A 145 21.16 -4.53 15.76
C ALA A 145 19.76 -4.06 15.38
N ARG A 146 18.99 -3.58 16.36
CA ARG A 146 17.66 -3.00 16.14
C ARG A 146 17.73 -1.73 15.28
N ALA A 147 18.69 -0.85 15.51
CA ALA A 147 18.90 0.35 14.71
C ALA A 147 19.20 0.02 13.24
N VAL A 148 20.09 -0.95 12.98
CA VAL A 148 20.41 -1.42 11.62
C VAL A 148 19.19 -2.06 10.96
N GLU A 149 18.42 -2.87 11.69
CA GLU A 149 17.17 -3.47 11.20
C GLU A 149 16.15 -2.40 10.78
N ILE A 150 15.97 -1.37 11.62
CA ILE A 150 15.06 -0.26 11.32
C ILE A 150 15.53 0.49 10.07
N ALA A 151 16.82 0.78 9.97
CA ALA A 151 17.39 1.46 8.81
C ALA A 151 17.14 0.67 7.51
N LEU A 152 17.39 -0.64 7.52
CA LEU A 152 17.09 -1.53 6.39
C LEU A 152 15.62 -1.45 5.97
N ARG A 153 14.68 -1.51 6.92
CA ARG A 153 13.25 -1.44 6.64
C ARG A 153 12.83 -0.09 6.08
N VAL A 154 13.33 1.01 6.64
CA VAL A 154 13.03 2.36 6.13
C VAL A 154 13.58 2.54 4.72
N MET A 155 14.81 2.09 4.46
CA MET A 155 15.42 2.16 3.13
C MET A 155 14.70 1.26 2.12
N ALA A 156 14.21 0.09 2.54
CA ALA A 156 13.37 -0.77 1.70
C ALA A 156 12.02 -0.09 1.38
N ALA A 157 11.37 0.54 2.35
CA ALA A 157 10.14 1.31 2.11
C ALA A 157 10.36 2.49 1.15
N ALA A 158 11.51 3.16 1.24
CA ALA A 158 11.88 4.25 0.34
C ALA A 158 12.24 3.78 -1.09
N ARG A 159 12.56 2.50 -1.30
CA ARG A 159 12.85 1.95 -2.64
C ARG A 159 11.59 1.77 -3.50
N GLU A 160 10.42 1.62 -2.90
CA GLU A 160 9.15 1.46 -3.62
C GLU A 160 8.12 2.46 -3.09
N ILE A 161 8.32 3.73 -3.40
CA ILE A 161 7.36 4.76 -3.01
C ILE A 161 6.15 4.65 -3.93
N ARG A 162 5.04 4.21 -3.34
CA ARG A 162 3.73 4.28 -3.96
C ARG A 162 3.31 5.74 -4.09
N VAL A 163 3.18 6.21 -5.32
CA VAL A 163 2.61 7.53 -5.61
C VAL A 163 1.16 7.33 -6.02
N GLU A 164 0.22 7.81 -5.20
CA GLU A 164 -1.16 7.97 -5.66
C GLU A 164 -1.19 9.02 -6.78
N PRO A 165 -1.83 8.75 -7.92
CA PRO A 165 -1.95 9.76 -8.96
C PRO A 165 -2.70 10.97 -8.40
N PRO A 166 -2.29 12.20 -8.76
CA PRO A 166 -2.96 13.40 -8.29
C PRO A 166 -4.46 13.31 -8.61
N ARG A 167 -5.32 13.65 -7.64
CA ARG A 167 -6.79 13.68 -7.78
C ARG A 167 -7.32 14.57 -8.93
N LYS A 168 -6.42 15.23 -9.68
CA LYS A 168 -6.69 16.05 -10.85
C LYS A 168 -6.19 15.43 -12.16
N ALA A 169 -6.18 14.11 -12.31
CA ALA A 169 -6.32 13.52 -13.63
C ALA A 169 -7.78 13.73 -14.08
N VAL A 170 -8.09 14.97 -14.46
CA VAL A 170 -9.34 15.30 -15.17
C VAL A 170 -9.36 14.40 -16.40
N ALA A 171 -10.43 13.62 -16.55
CA ALA A 171 -10.67 12.80 -17.72
C ALA A 171 -10.45 13.65 -18.99
N GLY A 172 -9.42 13.36 -19.77
CA GLY A 172 -9.21 13.97 -21.09
C GLY A 172 -7.87 14.66 -21.37
N GLN A 173 -6.87 14.66 -20.49
CA GLN A 173 -5.53 15.11 -20.87
C GLN A 173 -4.52 13.95 -20.85
N GLU A 174 -4.30 13.37 -22.03
CA GLU A 174 -3.05 12.68 -22.36
C GLU A 174 -1.91 13.69 -22.27
N GLY A 175 -1.28 13.75 -21.10
CA GLY A 175 -0.18 14.65 -20.81
C GLY A 175 0.87 13.91 -20.01
N ASN A 176 1.89 13.45 -20.72
CA ASN A 176 3.01 12.63 -20.26
C ASN A 176 3.94 13.44 -19.32
N LYS A 177 3.48 13.82 -18.13
CA LYS A 177 4.32 14.47 -17.12
C LYS A 177 4.24 13.72 -15.80
N VAL A 178 5.20 12.80 -15.64
CA VAL A 178 5.65 12.31 -14.34
C VAL A 178 6.31 13.49 -13.62
N PRO A 179 5.98 13.79 -12.35
CA PRO A 179 6.76 14.73 -11.57
C PRO A 179 8.17 14.14 -11.37
N GLY A 180 9.21 14.84 -11.84
CA GLY A 180 10.62 14.46 -11.60
C GLY A 180 11.43 13.99 -12.81
N SER A 181 10.95 14.15 -14.05
CA SER A 181 11.82 14.02 -15.23
C SER A 181 12.54 15.34 -15.53
N SER A 182 13.64 15.57 -14.82
CA SER A 182 14.74 16.46 -15.23
C SER A 182 16.06 15.83 -14.82
#